data_AF-A0A2G8DEN3-F1
#
_entry.id   AF-A0A2G8DEN3-F1
#
_cell.length_a   1.000
_cell.length_b   1.000
_cell.length_c   1.000
_cell.angle_alpha   90.00
_cell.angle_beta   90.00
_cell.angle_gamma   90.00
#
_symmetry.space_group_name_H-M   'P 1'
#
loop_
_entity.id
_entity.type
_entity.pdbx_description
1 polymer ?
#
loop_
_entity_poly.entity_id
_entity_poly.type
_entity_poly.pdbx_seq_one_letter_code
_entity_poly.pdbx_strand_id
1 'polypeptide(L)'
;MIWSTELEDEIVATPISSSNGNIYVIVRGEAKIFQLNSFGQIESSEYIGKDSLGSPVTSEEGVLYYAVTSNDIGGRSRLGALKTGSSPSGSWPQYGCDQSRSGRKVGV
;
A
#
# COMPACT_ATOMS: atom_id res chain seq x y z
N MET A 1 17.93 -5.66 -13.67
CA MET A 1 16.99 -4.56 -13.35
C MET A 1 15.99 -4.47 -14.50
N ILE A 2 14.69 -4.62 -14.22
CA ILE A 2 13.64 -4.65 -15.26
C ILE A 2 13.10 -3.22 -15.50
N TRP A 3 12.79 -2.50 -14.42
CA TRP A 3 12.45 -1.07 -14.44
C TRP A 3 12.73 -0.43 -13.07
N SER A 4 12.70 0.90 -13.02
CA SER A 4 12.71 1.71 -11.79
C SER A 4 11.86 2.95 -12.00
N THR A 5 11.16 3.38 -10.96
CA THR A 5 10.29 4.57 -11.00
C THR A 5 10.61 5.45 -9.81
N GLU A 6 10.89 6.72 -10.08
CA GLU A 6 11.08 7.74 -9.05
C GLU A 6 9.70 8.25 -8.61
N LEU A 7 9.47 8.26 -7.31
CA LEU A 7 8.28 8.83 -6.70
C LEU A 7 8.64 10.15 -6.01
N GLU A 8 7.63 10.92 -5.65
CA GLU A 8 7.79 12.29 -5.17
C GLU A 8 8.49 12.41 -3.80
N ASP A 9 8.49 11.35 -2.99
CA ASP A 9 9.11 11.34 -1.66
C ASP A 9 9.54 9.90 -1.28
N GLU A 10 10.14 9.76 -0.10
CA GLU A 10 10.70 8.53 0.45
C GLU A 10 9.63 7.43 0.60
N ILE A 11 9.99 6.23 0.13
CA ILE A 11 9.18 5.03 0.29
C ILE A 11 9.62 4.33 1.57
N VAL A 12 8.83 4.51 2.63
CA VAL A 12 9.05 3.83 3.94
C VAL A 12 8.11 2.66 4.16
N ALA A 13 7.12 2.49 3.29
CA ALA A 13 6.09 1.45 3.36
C ALA A 13 6.37 0.29 2.41
N THR A 14 5.98 -0.93 2.81
CA THR A 14 6.01 -2.10 1.93
C THR A 14 4.91 -1.97 0.86
N PRO A 15 5.21 -2.15 -0.44
CA PRO A 15 4.20 -2.05 -1.49
C PRO A 15 3.23 -3.24 -1.49
N ILE A 16 2.04 -3.04 -2.07
CA ILE A 16 1.03 -4.09 -2.30
C ILE A 16 0.87 -4.31 -3.80
N SER A 17 0.81 -5.56 -4.24
CA SER A 17 0.42 -5.90 -5.62
C SER A 17 -0.96 -6.55 -5.68
N SER A 18 -1.70 -6.29 -6.75
CA SER A 18 -3.00 -6.91 -7.03
C SER A 18 -2.91 -7.93 -8.18
N SER A 19 -3.95 -8.75 -8.33
CA SER A 19 -4.09 -9.84 -9.30
C SER A 19 -4.13 -9.38 -10.76
N ASN A 20 -4.52 -8.12 -11.00
CA ASN A 20 -4.49 -7.49 -12.31
C ASN A 20 -3.12 -6.86 -12.65
N GLY A 21 -2.12 -6.96 -11.78
CA GLY A 21 -0.77 -6.45 -12.01
C GLY A 21 -0.53 -5.01 -11.57
N ASN A 22 -1.48 -4.38 -10.88
CA ASN A 22 -1.25 -3.06 -10.28
C ASN A 22 -0.40 -3.20 -9.01
N ILE A 23 0.36 -2.14 -8.72
CA ILE A 23 1.24 -2.02 -7.57
C ILE A 23 0.86 -0.72 -6.86
N TYR A 24 0.57 -0.81 -5.56
CA TYR A 24 0.24 0.32 -4.70
C TYR A 24 1.42 0.63 -3.78
N VAL A 25 1.87 1.87 -3.80
CA VAL A 25 3.01 2.37 -3.02
C VAL A 25 2.58 3.58 -2.22
N ILE A 26 3.00 3.65 -0.95
CA ILE A 26 2.78 4.82 -0.10
C ILE A 26 4.11 5.52 0.12
N VAL A 27 4.13 6.83 -0.14
CA VAL A 27 5.25 7.71 0.21
C VAL A 27 4.90 8.53 1.46
N ARG A 28 5.92 8.97 2.19
CA ARG A 28 5.78 9.94 3.30
C ARG A 28 5.78 11.38 2.78
N GLY A 29 5.66 12.36 3.68
CA GLY A 29 5.83 13.79 3.35
C GLY A 29 4.78 14.32 2.37
N GLU A 30 3.64 14.77 2.89
CA GLU A 30 2.40 14.93 2.10
C GLU A 30 1.98 13.59 1.49
N ALA A 31 1.86 12.59 2.37
CA ALA A 31 1.66 11.19 2.04
C ALA A 31 0.63 10.97 0.93
N LYS A 32 1.04 10.19 -0.06
CA LYS A 32 0.25 9.80 -1.24
C LYS A 32 0.27 8.29 -1.41
N ILE A 33 -0.85 7.75 -1.91
CA ILE A 33 -0.90 6.41 -2.49
C ILE A 33 -0.69 6.57 -3.99
N PHE A 34 0.33 5.91 -4.54
CA PHE A 34 0.54 5.77 -5.98
C PHE A 34 0.04 4.41 -6.45
N GLN A 35 -0.68 4.40 -7.57
CA GLN A 35 -0.97 3.18 -8.33
C GLN A 35 -0.03 3.14 -9.54
N LEU A 36 0.73 2.05 -9.65
CA LEU A 36 1.59 1.76 -10.79
C LEU A 36 1.08 0.51 -11.49
N ASN A 37 1.29 0.43 -12.81
CA ASN A 37 1.10 -0.83 -13.53
C ASN A 37 2.33 -1.75 -13.42
N SER A 38 2.22 -2.95 -14.00
CA SER A 38 3.29 -3.97 -13.99
C SER A 38 4.58 -3.54 -14.72
N PHE A 39 4.52 -2.46 -15.50
CA PHE A 39 5.66 -1.85 -16.19
C PHE A 39 6.29 -0.68 -15.41
N GLY A 40 5.81 -0.40 -14.19
CA GLY A 40 6.31 0.69 -13.34
C GLY A 40 5.80 2.07 -13.72
N GLN A 41 4.80 2.19 -14.60
CA GLN A 41 4.23 3.49 -14.95
C GLN A 41 3.20 3.91 -13.91
N ILE A 42 3.24 5.16 -13.47
CA ILE A 42 2.24 5.73 -12.56
C ILE A 42 0.93 5.93 -13.32
N GLU A 43 -0.12 5.24 -12.89
CA GLU A 43 -1.47 5.36 -13.44
C GLU A 43 -2.30 6.40 -12.68
N SER A 44 -2.10 6.49 -11.37
CA SER A 44 -2.78 7.47 -10.52
C SER A 44 -2.02 7.75 -9.23
N SER A 45 -2.37 8.85 -8.57
CA SER A 45 -1.96 9.13 -7.21
C SER A 45 -3.08 9.83 -6.43
N GLU A 46 -3.14 9.58 -5.13
CA GLU A 46 -4.12 10.19 -4.24
C GLU A 46 -3.44 10.66 -2.96
N TYR A 47 -3.67 11.94 -2.59
CA TYR A 47 -3.22 12.48 -1.32
C TYR A 47 -4.04 11.91 -0.16
N ILE A 48 -3.36 11.35 0.83
CA ILE A 48 -4.00 10.69 1.97
C ILE A 48 -3.74 11.37 3.31
N GLY A 49 -2.84 12.35 3.41
CA GLY A 49 -2.61 13.12 4.63
C GLY A 49 -1.18 13.61 4.75
N LYS A 50 -0.82 14.22 5.89
CA LYS A 50 0.50 14.84 6.06
C LYS A 50 1.64 13.85 5.96
N ASP A 51 1.47 12.69 6.57
CA ASP A 51 2.55 11.74 6.76
C ASP A 51 2.05 10.32 6.96
N SER A 52 2.80 9.33 6.48
CA SER A 52 2.49 7.91 6.64
C SER A 52 3.77 7.11 6.83
N LEU A 53 3.82 6.38 7.94
CA LEU A 53 4.92 5.49 8.30
C LEU A 53 4.50 4.00 8.27
N GLY A 54 3.21 3.74 8.04
CA GLY A 54 2.64 2.40 8.11
C GLY A 54 2.64 1.71 6.75
N SER A 55 3.02 0.43 6.72
CA SER A 55 2.76 -0.39 5.53
C SER A 55 1.26 -0.64 5.39
N PRO A 56 0.69 -0.47 4.19
CA PRO A 56 -0.71 -0.78 3.96
C PRO A 56 -0.97 -2.30 4.05
N VAL A 57 -2.23 -2.67 4.25
CA VAL A 57 -2.71 -4.06 4.15
C VAL A 57 -3.92 -4.12 3.22
N THR A 58 -4.24 -5.27 2.64
CA THR A 58 -5.40 -5.40 1.75
C THR A 58 -6.31 -6.55 2.16
N SER A 59 -7.61 -6.38 1.98
CA SER A 59 -8.59 -7.48 2.08
C SER A 59 -8.63 -8.31 0.80
N GLU A 60 -9.28 -9.48 0.89
CA GLU A 60 -9.63 -10.35 -0.25
C GLU A 60 -10.44 -9.61 -1.33
N GLU A 61 -11.30 -8.70 -0.89
CA GLU A 61 -12.19 -7.90 -1.74
C GLU A 61 -11.49 -6.70 -2.41
N GLY A 62 -10.17 -6.57 -2.25
CA GLY A 62 -9.41 -5.45 -2.81
C GLY A 62 -9.69 -4.11 -2.13
N VAL A 63 -9.79 -4.12 -0.80
CA VAL A 63 -9.79 -2.88 0.00
C VAL A 63 -8.44 -2.73 0.65
N LEU A 64 -7.72 -1.66 0.30
CA LEU A 64 -6.43 -1.29 0.86
C LEU A 64 -6.64 -0.41 2.08
N TYR A 65 -6.18 -0.87 3.24
CA TYR A 65 -6.18 -0.12 4.49
C TYR A 65 -4.80 0.46 4.77
N TYR A 66 -4.77 1.68 5.26
CA TYR A 66 -3.54 2.41 5.53
C TYR A 66 -3.68 3.29 6.76
N ALA A 67 -2.55 3.59 7.42
CA ALA A 67 -2.48 4.53 8.53
C ALA A 67 -1.82 5.82 8.05
N VAL A 68 -2.38 6.95 8.44
CA VAL A 68 -1.86 8.27 8.04
C VAL A 68 -2.07 9.28 9.17
N THR A 69 -1.15 10.21 9.33
CA THR A 69 -1.28 11.32 10.27
C THR A 69 -1.98 12.48 9.57
N SER A 70 -3.09 12.93 10.15
CA SER A 70 -3.81 14.11 9.68
C SER A 70 -3.17 15.40 10.21
N ASN A 71 -3.32 16.50 9.46
CA ASN A 71 -2.59 17.77 9.65
C ASN A 71 -3.00 18.58 10.88
N ASP A 72 -3.71 18.00 11.85
CA ASP A 72 -4.15 18.76 13.02
C ASP A 72 -3.10 18.74 14.12
N ILE A 73 -2.90 19.93 14.71
CA ILE A 73 -2.05 20.19 15.88
C ILE A 73 -2.35 19.12 16.93
N GLY A 74 -1.43 18.16 17.09
CA GLY A 74 -1.58 17.01 18.00
C GLY A 74 -1.29 15.62 17.42
N GLY A 75 -0.92 15.48 16.14
CA GLY A 75 -0.37 14.22 15.62
C GLY A 75 -1.36 13.05 15.64
N ARG A 76 -2.62 13.30 15.31
CA ARG A 76 -3.64 12.25 15.30
C ARG A 76 -3.48 11.37 14.06
N SER A 77 -3.25 10.08 14.30
CA SER A 77 -3.32 9.06 13.27
C SER A 77 -4.78 8.72 12.96
N ARG A 78 -5.08 8.56 11.66
CA ARG A 78 -6.34 7.99 11.17
C ARG A 78 -6.05 6.73 10.36
N LEU A 79 -7.03 5.82 10.35
CA LEU A 79 -7.07 4.69 9.42
C LEU A 79 -7.92 5.09 8.21
N GLY A 80 -7.39 4.86 7.01
CA GLY A 80 -8.08 5.05 5.75
C GLY A 80 -8.32 3.71 5.04
N ALA A 81 -9.26 3.72 4.12
CA ALA A 81 -9.59 2.58 3.28
C ALA A 81 -9.81 3.07 1.83
N LEU A 82 -9.15 2.41 0.88
CA LEU A 82 -9.24 2.69 -0.56
C LEU A 82 -9.64 1.41 -1.29
N LYS A 83 -10.66 1.47 -2.14
CA LYS A 83 -11.06 0.32 -2.96
C LYS A 83 -10.20 0.28 -4.23
N THR A 84 -9.44 -0.79 -4.41
CA THR A 84 -8.49 -0.97 -5.54
C THR A 84 -9.12 -1.66 -6.75
N GLY A 85 -10.36 -2.16 -6.62
CA GLY A 85 -11.08 -2.82 -7.70
C GLY A 85 -10.50 -4.18 -8.13
N SER A 86 -9.52 -4.71 -7.38
CA SER A 86 -8.86 -5.98 -7.69
C SER A 86 -8.36 -6.66 -6.41
N SER A 87 -8.46 -7.99 -6.36
CA SER A 87 -7.94 -8.78 -5.23
C SER A 87 -6.41 -8.76 -5.20
N PRO A 88 -5.78 -8.95 -4.03
CA PRO A 88 -4.33 -9.13 -3.91
C PRO A 88 -3.78 -10.23 -4.85
N SER A 89 -2.59 -10.04 -5.44
CA SER A 89 -1.88 -11.10 -6.18
C SER A 89 -0.99 -11.95 -5.27
N GLY A 90 -1.19 -13.27 -5.30
CA GLY A 90 -0.32 -14.23 -4.62
C GLY A 90 -0.58 -14.35 -3.11
N SER A 91 0.20 -15.22 -2.44
CA SER A 91 0.13 -15.39 -0.98
C SER A 91 0.80 -14.24 -0.19
N TRP A 92 1.20 -13.18 -0.89
CA TRP A 92 2.13 -12.14 -0.43
C TRP A 92 1.72 -10.70 -0.83
N PRO A 93 0.44 -10.33 -0.68
CA PRO A 93 0.14 -8.97 -0.24
C PRO A 93 -0.67 -9.13 1.04
N GLN A 94 0.02 -9.07 2.19
CA GLN A 94 -0.50 -9.22 3.55
C GLN A 94 -2.01 -9.50 3.63
N TYR A 95 -2.39 -10.75 3.35
CA TYR A 95 -3.61 -11.27 3.95
C TYR A 95 -3.39 -11.10 5.45
N GLY A 96 -4.25 -10.34 6.13
CA GLY A 96 -4.17 -10.12 7.58
C GLY A 96 -4.48 -11.39 8.37
N CYS A 97 -3.77 -12.48 8.09
CA CYS A 97 -4.00 -13.81 8.64
C CYS A 97 -3.39 -13.93 10.05
N ASP A 98 -2.20 -13.37 10.28
CA ASP A 98 -1.59 -13.28 11.61
C ASP A 98 -0.71 -12.02 11.80
N GLN A 99 -0.39 -11.71 13.06
CA GLN A 99 0.48 -10.57 13.45
C GLN A 99 1.95 -10.76 13.00
N SER A 100 2.33 -11.96 12.54
CA SER A 100 3.71 -12.31 12.20
C SER A 100 4.04 -12.15 10.70
N ARG A 101 3.06 -11.76 9.88
CA ARG A 101 3.21 -11.67 8.42
C ARG A 101 3.67 -13.00 7.80
N SER A 102 3.29 -14.13 8.40
CA SER A 102 3.68 -15.43 7.85
C SER A 102 2.82 -15.71 6.61
N GLY A 103 3.41 -15.55 5.42
CA GLY A 103 2.82 -16.11 4.21
C GLY A 103 2.59 -17.61 4.39
N ARG A 104 1.51 -18.14 3.80
CA ARG A 104 1.00 -19.53 3.96
C ARG A 104 2.13 -20.52 4.33
N LYS A 105 2.22 -20.91 5.61
CA LYS A 105 3.00 -22.09 5.99
C LYS A 105 2.25 -23.28 5.40
N VAL A 106 2.69 -23.73 4.23
CA VAL A 106 2.14 -24.95 3.63
C VAL A 106 2.43 -26.06 4.62
N GLY A 107 1.41 -26.49 5.35
CA GLY A 107 1.48 -27.65 6.22
C GLY A 107 1.82 -28.85 5.35
N VAL A 108 2.95 -29.48 5.67
CA VAL A 108 3.27 -30.84 5.24
C VAL A 108 2.59 -31.80 6.21
#